data_AF-A0A952CD03-F1
#
_entry.id   AF-A0A952CD03-F1
#
_cell.length_a   1.000
_cell.length_b   1.000
_cell.length_c   1.000
_cell.angle_alpha   90.00
_cell.angle_beta   90.00
_cell.angle_gamma   90.00
#
_symmetry.space_group_name_H-M   'P 1'
#
loop_
_entity.id
_entity.type
_entity.pdbx_description
1 polymer ?
#
loop_
_entity_poly.entity_id
_entity_poly.type
_entity_poly.pdbx_seq_one_letter_code
_entity_poly.pdbx_strand_id
1 'polypeptide(L)' 'MPDLIRLRGIAWNHSRGFTPMVATAQRYGELHPHVEITWEKRSLQAFADAPIEKLA' A
#
# COMPACT_ATOMS: atom_id res chain seq x y z
N MET A 1 16.19 19.55 -2.43
CA MET A 1 15.87 18.19 -1.93
C MET A 1 14.67 17.72 -2.72
N PRO A 2 14.57 16.44 -3.14
CA PRO A 2 13.37 15.95 -3.82
C PRO A 2 12.16 16.13 -2.91
N ASP A 3 11.02 16.48 -3.50
CA ASP A 3 9.76 16.61 -2.78
C ASP A 3 9.34 15.25 -2.18
N LEU A 4 8.62 15.30 -1.06
CA LEU A 4 8.12 14.11 -0.40
C LEU A 4 6.95 13.52 -1.21
N ILE A 5 7.12 12.29 -1.69
CA ILE A 5 6.11 11.53 -2.44
C ILE A 5 5.35 10.63 -1.47
N ARG A 6 4.03 10.76 -1.41
CA ARG A 6 3.16 9.91 -0.58
C ARG A 6 2.29 9.01 -1.44
N LEU A 7 2.42 7.71 -1.23
CA LEU A 7 1.63 6.68 -1.91
C LEU A 7 0.71 6.00 -0.90
N ARG A 8 -0.53 5.74 -1.34
CA ARG A 8 -1.52 4.99 -0.58
C ARG A 8 -1.92 3.76 -1.40
N GLY A 9 -1.90 2.61 -0.74
CA GLY A 9 -2.33 1.34 -1.31
C GLY A 9 -3.42 0.68 -0.47
N ILE A 10 -4.17 -0.22 -1.10
CA ILE A 10 -5.09 -1.13 -0.43
C ILE A 10 -4.58 -2.56 -0.56
N ALA A 11 -4.78 -3.37 0.47
CA ALA A 11 -4.42 -4.78 0.45
C ALA A 11 -5.50 -5.64 1.11
N TRP A 12 -5.58 -6.89 0.66
CA TRP A 12 -6.43 -7.87 1.32
C TRP A 12 -5.97 -8.08 2.77
N ASN A 13 -6.91 -8.00 3.71
CA ASN A 13 -6.74 -8.21 5.14
C ASN A 13 -6.48 -9.68 5.48
N HIS A 14 -5.37 -10.20 4.97
CA HIS A 14 -4.85 -11.53 5.22
C HIS A 14 -3.32 -11.45 5.16
N SER A 15 -2.60 -12.24 5.96
CA SER A 15 -1.13 -12.21 6.03
C SER A 15 -0.48 -12.33 4.65
N ARG A 16 -0.94 -13.30 3.84
CA ARG A 16 -0.52 -13.47 2.44
C ARG A 16 -0.68 -12.21 1.57
N GLY A 17 -1.69 -11.38 1.83
CA GLY A 17 -1.97 -10.17 1.05
C GLY A 17 -1.30 -8.91 1.61
N PHE A 18 -1.19 -8.77 2.93
CA PHE A 18 -0.72 -7.54 3.57
C PHE A 18 0.75 -7.57 3.98
N THR A 19 1.23 -8.69 4.53
CA THR A 19 2.61 -8.81 5.02
C THR A 19 3.67 -8.50 3.94
N PRO A 20 3.60 -9.05 2.71
CA PRO A 20 4.58 -8.70 1.69
C PRO A 20 4.53 -7.22 1.31
N MET A 21 3.35 -6.59 1.31
CA MET A 21 3.19 -5.18 0.95
C MET A 21 3.88 -4.25 1.95
N VAL A 22 3.77 -4.55 3.24
CA VAL A 22 4.48 -3.79 4.29
C VAL A 22 5.98 -4.01 4.20
N ALA A 23 6.44 -5.25 4.00
CA ALA A 23 7.87 -5.54 3.89
C ALA A 23 8.51 -4.82 2.70
N THR A 24 7.85 -4.81 1.55
CA THR A 24 8.30 -4.07 0.38
C THR A 24 8.28 -2.56 0.62
N ALA A 25 7.22 -2.01 1.22
CA ALA A 25 7.14 -0.58 1.54
C ALA A 25 8.27 -0.12 2.47
N GLN A 26 8.56 -0.89 3.52
CA GLN A 26 9.67 -0.61 4.41
C GLN A 26 10.99 -0.59 3.64
N ARG A 27 11.29 -1.66 2.89
CA ARG A 27 12.56 -1.77 2.18
C ARG A 27 12.72 -0.68 1.12
N TYR A 28 11.62 -0.30 0.46
CA TYR A 28 11.63 0.77 -0.53
C TYR A 28 11.89 2.14 0.12
N GLY A 29 11.25 2.43 1.25
CA GLY A 29 11.47 3.68 2.00
C GLY A 29 12.90 3.83 2.53
N GLU A 30 13.54 2.72 2.94
CA GLU A 30 14.96 2.71 3.30
C GLU A 30 15.89 3.11 2.14
N LEU A 31 15.56 2.66 0.91
CA LEU A 31 16.32 2.98 -0.31
C LEU A 31 15.95 4.34 -0.91
N HIS A 32 14.74 4.82 -0.64
CA HIS A 32 14.17 6.05 -1.17
C HIS A 32 13.54 6.88 -0.04
N PRO A 33 14.34 7.60 0.78
CA PRO A 33 13.83 8.30 1.97
C PRO A 33 12.81 9.43 1.70
N HIS A 34 12.65 9.84 0.44
CA HIS A 34 11.67 10.82 0.01
C HIS A 34 10.33 10.18 -0.42
N VAL A 35 10.17 8.87 -0.26
CA VAL A 35 8.93 8.15 -0.59
C VAL A 35 8.36 7.50 0.66
N GLU A 36 7.10 7.81 0.94
CA GLU A 36 6.31 7.23 2.02
C GLU A 36 5.17 6.40 1.41
N ILE A 37 5.09 5.11 1.77
CA ILE A 37 4.06 4.19 1.28
C ILE A 37 3.23 3.70 2.47
N THR A 38 1.92 3.92 2.42
CA THR A 38 0.98 3.49 3.47
C THR A 38 -0.05 2.51 2.90
N TRP A 39 -0.46 1.53 3.71
CA TRP A 39 -1.36 0.46 3.30
C TRP A 39 -2.60 0.37 4.18
N GLU A 40 -3.76 0.34 3.55
CA GLU A 40 -5.04 0.05 4.19
C GLU A 40 -5.47 -1.39 3.95
N LYS A 41 -6.03 -2.03 4.97
CA LYS A 41 -6.54 -3.41 4.90
C LYS A 41 -8.02 -3.42 4.56
N ARG A 42 -8.44 -4.29 3.64
CA ARG A 42 -9.85 -4.51 3.26
C ARG A 42 -10.21 -6.00 3.32
N SER A 43 -11.46 -6.36 3.59
CA SER A 43 -11.90 -7.76 3.51
C SER A 43 -11.74 -8.30 2.08
N LEU A 44 -11.78 -9.63 1.88
CA LEU A 44 -11.65 -10.21 0.53
C LEU A 44 -12.73 -9.68 -0.42
N GLN A 45 -13.98 -9.66 0.03
CA GLN A 45 -15.10 -9.14 -0.76
C GLN A 45 -14.92 -7.65 -1.07
N ALA A 46 -14.60 -6.83 -0.07
CA ALA A 46 -14.39 -5.40 -0.25
C ALA A 46 -13.15 -5.08 -1.11
N PHE A 47 -12.17 -5.98 -1.14
CA PHE A 47 -11.00 -5.88 -2.00
C PHE A 47 -11.31 -6.31 -3.43
N ALA A 48 -12.14 -7.34 -3.63
CA ALA A 48 -12.51 -7.85 -4.96
C ALA A 48 -13.55 -6.98 -5.67
N ASP A 49 -14.51 -6.42 -4.93
CA ASP A 49 -15.67 -5.74 -5.51
C ASP A 49 -15.49 -4.22 -5.67
N ALA A 50 -14.44 -3.64 -5.09
CA ALA A 50 -14.22 -2.21 -5.16
C ALA A 50 -13.74 -1.80 -6.58
N PRO A 51 -14.49 -0.96 -7.31
CA PRO A 51 -14.04 -0.43 -8.60
C PRO A 51 -12.77 0.39 -8.40
N ILE A 52 -11.77 0.20 -9.27
CA ILE A 52 -10.48 0.91 -9.20
C ILE A 52 -10.68 2.44 -9.23
N GLU A 53 -11.67 2.91 -9.98
CA GLU A 53 -12.02 4.33 -10.12
C GLU A 53 -12.51 4.95 -8.81
N LYS A 54 -12.95 4.14 -7.84
CA LYS A 54 -13.38 4.60 -6.51
C LYS A 54 -12.29 4.50 -5.45
N LEU A 55 -11.10 4.03 -5.83
CA LEU A 55 -9.97 3.76 -4.95
C LEU A 55 -8.81 4.77 -5.14
N ALA A 56 -8.89 5.64 -6.15
CA ALA A 56 -7.92 6.69 -6.47
C ALA A 56 -8.37 8.07 -5.98
#